data_AF-A0A821X675-F1
#
_entry.id   AF-A0A821X675-F1
#
_cell.length_a   1.000
_cell.length_b   1.000
_cell.length_c   1.000
_cell.angle_alpha   90.00
_cell.angle_beta   90.00
_cell.angle_gamma   90.00
#
_symmetry.space_group_name_H-M   'P 1'
#
loop_
_entity.id
_entity.type
_entity.pdbx_description
1 polymer ?
#
loop_
_entity_poly.entity_id
_entity_poly.type
_entity_poly.pdbx_seq_one_letter_code
_entity_poly.pdbx_strand_id
1 'polypeptide(L)'
;SCYNAFSIYDDLETIAIDIAPADESVHRIDFLRVPQPPLICAHSFDAIIFSLVLDYLPTCHQRLSACLIAHELLTCLGLLVIVEPDSTLRENRQKLWRQALESIGFGLVSNIKVTNLYCMAFRKITQQVKLNEDEHERISQLFNIRQDTMNDNESSKSEQKLISVDEDLFGELPFSSD
;
A
#
# COMPACT_ATOMS: atom_id res chain seq x y z
N SER A 1 -8.65 3.31 6.38
CA SER A 1 -8.80 3.56 7.83
C SER A 1 -10.19 3.12 8.21
N CYS A 2 -10.32 2.14 9.10
CA CYS A 2 -11.63 1.60 9.48
C CYS A 2 -12.48 2.57 10.31
N TYR A 3 -11.93 3.72 10.71
CA TYR A 3 -12.63 4.85 11.33
C TYR A 3 -12.37 6.16 10.58
N ASN A 4 -13.31 7.10 10.65
CA ASN A 4 -13.14 8.47 10.17
C ASN A 4 -12.65 9.40 11.29
N ALA A 5 -11.36 9.32 11.62
CA ALA A 5 -10.79 10.07 12.76
C ALA A 5 -10.76 11.60 12.57
N PHE A 6 -10.85 12.09 11.33
CA PHE A 6 -10.76 13.52 11.02
C PHE A 6 -12.14 14.19 10.87
N SER A 7 -13.24 13.44 10.92
CA SER A 7 -14.60 14.00 10.87
C SER A 7 -14.94 14.88 12.07
N ILE A 8 -14.13 14.84 13.13
CA ILE A 8 -14.28 15.69 14.32
C ILE A 8 -13.91 17.16 14.07
N TYR A 9 -13.26 17.47 12.94
CA TYR A 9 -12.82 18.81 12.58
C TYR A 9 -13.81 19.42 11.58
N ASP A 10 -14.56 20.42 12.02
CA ASP A 10 -15.61 21.08 11.21
C ASP A 10 -15.06 21.86 10.01
N ASP A 11 -13.76 22.16 10.00
CA ASP A 11 -13.05 22.86 8.93
C ASP A 11 -12.45 21.93 7.87
N LEU A 12 -12.62 20.59 8.02
CA LEU A 12 -12.15 19.60 7.07
C LEU A 12 -13.31 18.82 6.44
N GLU A 13 -13.35 18.79 5.11
CA GLU A 13 -14.16 17.82 4.38
C GLU A 13 -13.38 16.50 4.28
N THR A 14 -13.91 15.44 4.89
CA THR A 14 -13.17 14.18 5.03
C THR A 14 -13.91 13.01 4.40
N ILE A 15 -13.18 12.21 3.63
CA ILE A 15 -13.64 10.92 3.11
C ILE A 15 -12.73 9.85 3.69
N ALA A 16 -13.27 9.05 4.60
CA ALA A 16 -12.58 7.86 5.09
C ALA A 16 -13.00 6.64 4.25
N ILE A 17 -12.01 5.85 3.84
CA ILE A 17 -12.25 4.60 3.12
C ILE A 17 -11.51 3.43 3.76
N ASP A 18 -12.12 2.26 3.70
CA ASP A 18 -11.52 1.00 4.15
C ASP A 18 -12.18 -0.20 3.46
N ILE A 19 -11.50 -1.34 3.37
CA ILE A 19 -12.09 -2.58 2.86
C ILE A 19 -13.02 -3.24 3.89
N ALA A 20 -12.78 -2.97 5.17
CA ALA A 20 -13.56 -3.46 6.31
C ALA A 20 -13.84 -2.32 7.33
N PRO A 21 -14.77 -1.40 7.02
CA PRO A 21 -15.20 -0.34 7.93
C PRO A 21 -15.63 -0.87 9.31
N ALA A 22 -15.29 -0.12 10.36
CA ALA A 22 -15.77 -0.40 11.72
C ALA A 22 -17.15 0.25 12.00
N ASP A 23 -17.48 1.33 11.28
CA ASP A 23 -18.76 2.03 11.38
C ASP A 23 -19.17 2.66 10.03
N GLU A 24 -20.37 3.25 9.99
CA GLU A 24 -21.00 3.78 8.78
C GLU A 24 -20.37 5.08 8.26
N SER A 25 -19.51 5.75 9.03
CA SER A 25 -18.81 6.97 8.63
C SER A 25 -17.66 6.72 7.65
N VAL A 26 -17.35 5.45 7.36
CA VAL A 26 -16.28 5.01 6.48
C VAL A 26 -16.83 4.26 5.29
N HIS A 27 -16.47 4.68 4.08
CA HIS A 27 -16.90 4.02 2.86
C HIS A 27 -16.16 2.69 2.66
N ARG A 28 -16.92 1.61 2.41
CA ARG A 28 -16.35 0.30 2.10
C ARG A 28 -15.80 0.28 0.67
N ILE A 29 -14.51 0.58 0.50
CA ILE A 29 -13.84 0.70 -0.79
C ILE A 29 -12.44 0.08 -0.71
N ASP A 30 -12.09 -0.68 -1.74
CA ASP A 30 -10.71 -1.09 -1.97
C ASP A 30 -9.94 0.09 -2.57
N PHE A 31 -8.94 0.60 -1.84
CA PHE A 31 -8.14 1.75 -2.25
C PHE A 31 -7.41 1.52 -3.58
N LEU A 32 -7.07 0.29 -3.94
CA LEU A 32 -6.42 0.00 -5.22
C LEU A 32 -7.38 0.08 -6.43
N ARG A 33 -8.67 0.35 -6.20
CA ARG A 33 -9.73 0.42 -7.20
C ARG A 33 -10.38 1.80 -7.30
N VAL A 34 -9.70 2.85 -6.86
CA VAL A 34 -10.12 4.25 -7.04
C VAL A 34 -9.36 4.88 -8.22
N PRO A 35 -9.87 5.96 -8.87
CA PRO A 35 -11.06 6.75 -8.55
C PRO A 35 -12.39 6.00 -8.72
N GLN A 36 -13.43 6.43 -7.99
CA GLN A 36 -14.82 5.94 -8.09
C GLN A 36 -15.81 7.13 -8.06
N PRO A 37 -16.09 7.75 -9.21
CA PRO A 37 -17.02 8.88 -9.29
C PRO A 37 -18.47 8.48 -8.95
N PRO A 38 -19.29 9.37 -8.37
CA PRO A 38 -18.96 10.77 -8.07
C PRO A 38 -18.21 10.98 -6.75
N LEU A 39 -18.06 9.94 -5.93
CA LEU A 39 -17.54 10.06 -4.56
C LEU A 39 -16.05 10.39 -4.50
N ILE A 40 -15.23 9.70 -5.31
CA ILE A 40 -13.78 9.87 -5.32
C ILE A 40 -13.35 10.19 -6.74
N CYS A 41 -12.99 11.44 -6.99
CA CYS A 41 -12.58 11.93 -8.30
C CYS A 41 -11.06 12.12 -8.35
N ALA A 42 -10.48 12.03 -9.56
CA ALA A 42 -9.09 12.42 -9.76
C ALA A 42 -8.93 13.92 -9.49
N HIS A 43 -7.76 14.31 -8.98
CA HIS A 43 -7.39 15.71 -8.73
C HIS A 43 -8.38 16.49 -7.86
N SER A 44 -9.01 15.85 -6.86
CA SER A 44 -10.01 16.49 -6.00
C SER A 44 -9.63 16.58 -4.52
N PHE A 45 -8.47 16.04 -4.11
CA PHE A 45 -8.06 16.03 -2.71
C PHE A 45 -6.84 16.90 -2.46
N ASP A 46 -6.89 17.76 -1.44
CA ASP A 46 -5.75 18.57 -1.00
C ASP A 46 -4.74 17.77 -0.17
N ALA A 47 -5.21 16.72 0.50
CA ALA A 47 -4.37 15.82 1.27
C ALA A 47 -4.90 14.38 1.24
N ILE A 48 -3.97 13.43 1.29
CA ILE A 48 -4.23 11.99 1.44
C ILE A 48 -3.36 11.45 2.57
N ILE A 49 -3.95 10.68 3.47
CA ILE A 49 -3.27 10.11 4.63
C ILE A 49 -3.29 8.59 4.54
N PHE A 50 -2.11 8.00 4.36
CA PHE A 50 -1.88 6.57 4.54
C PHE A 50 -1.54 6.32 6.00
N SER A 51 -2.52 5.87 6.76
CA SER A 51 -2.30 5.38 8.13
C SER A 51 -2.04 3.89 8.11
N LEU A 52 -0.76 3.51 8.16
CA LEU A 52 -0.24 2.13 8.16
C LEU A 52 -0.54 1.33 6.89
N VAL A 53 -1.11 1.95 5.85
CA VAL A 53 -1.66 1.26 4.66
C VAL A 53 -0.60 0.48 3.90
N LEU A 54 0.63 1.00 3.75
CA LEU A 54 1.63 0.37 2.88
C LEU A 54 2.16 -0.94 3.45
N ASP A 55 2.23 -1.07 4.78
CA ASP A 55 2.57 -2.32 5.47
C ASP A 55 1.46 -3.39 5.35
N TYR A 56 0.22 -3.02 5.02
CA TYR A 56 -0.89 -3.98 4.82
C TYR A 56 -1.01 -4.50 3.39
N LEU A 57 -0.42 -3.81 2.41
CA LEU A 57 -0.48 -4.24 1.01
C LEU A 57 0.45 -5.44 0.78
N PRO A 58 -0.01 -6.53 0.16
CA PRO A 58 0.80 -7.75 0.10
C PRO A 58 2.04 -7.66 -0.77
N THR A 59 2.05 -6.83 -1.82
CA THR A 59 3.20 -6.74 -2.75
C THR A 59 3.75 -5.33 -2.90
N CYS A 60 5.01 -5.24 -3.31
CA CYS A 60 5.69 -3.98 -3.55
C CYS A 60 5.07 -3.22 -4.75
N HIS A 61 4.56 -3.94 -5.75
CA HIS A 61 3.76 -3.37 -6.84
C HIS A 61 2.48 -2.73 -6.34
N GLN A 62 1.75 -3.37 -5.41
CA GLN A 62 0.55 -2.77 -4.85
C GLN A 62 0.85 -1.51 -4.04
N ARG A 63 1.96 -1.50 -3.29
CA ARG A 63 2.44 -0.28 -2.61
C ARG A 63 2.73 0.85 -3.58
N LEU A 64 3.40 0.57 -4.70
CA LEU A 64 3.62 1.54 -5.76
C LEU A 64 2.29 2.03 -6.36
N SER A 65 1.40 1.10 -6.72
CA SER A 65 0.07 1.43 -7.25
C SER A 65 -0.71 2.33 -6.31
N ALA A 66 -0.68 2.06 -5.00
CA ALA A 66 -1.32 2.92 -4.02
C ALA A 66 -0.75 4.35 -4.04
N CYS A 67 0.58 4.50 -4.16
CA CYS A 67 1.21 5.82 -4.24
C CYS A 67 0.89 6.54 -5.58
N LEU A 68 0.79 5.81 -6.69
CA LEU A 68 0.37 6.36 -7.99
C LEU A 68 -1.09 6.82 -7.97
N ILE A 69 -1.97 6.02 -7.36
CA ILE A 69 -3.37 6.38 -7.13
C ILE A 69 -3.46 7.66 -6.27
N ALA A 70 -2.70 7.73 -5.17
CA ALA A 70 -2.67 8.95 -4.36
C ALA A 70 -2.18 10.15 -5.18
N HIS A 71 -1.18 9.98 -6.04
CA HIS A 71 -0.74 11.03 -6.96
C HIS A 71 -1.86 11.50 -7.88
N GLU A 72 -2.61 10.57 -8.48
CA GLU A 72 -3.74 10.88 -9.36
C GLU A 72 -4.86 11.64 -8.62
N LEU A 73 -5.22 11.20 -7.41
CA LEU A 73 -6.28 11.81 -6.61
C LEU A 73 -5.92 13.20 -6.07
N LEU A 74 -4.64 13.47 -5.80
CA LEU A 74 -4.20 14.75 -5.26
C LEU A 74 -4.30 15.90 -6.28
N THR A 75 -4.77 17.04 -5.79
CA THR A 75 -4.68 18.34 -6.48
C THR A 75 -3.22 18.74 -6.71
N CYS A 76 -2.98 19.78 -7.53
CA CYS A 76 -1.65 20.31 -7.71
C CYS A 76 -1.09 20.79 -6.36
N LEU A 77 0.14 20.41 -6.01
CA LEU A 77 0.77 20.69 -4.71
C LEU A 77 0.10 20.06 -3.50
N GLY A 78 -0.85 19.14 -3.70
CA GLY A 78 -1.48 18.38 -2.62
C GLY A 78 -0.47 17.54 -1.81
N LEU A 79 -0.88 17.16 -0.61
CA LEU A 79 -0.01 16.50 0.37
C LEU A 79 -0.33 15.00 0.50
N LEU A 80 0.68 14.15 0.34
CA LEU A 80 0.62 12.76 0.77
C LEU A 80 1.32 12.61 2.12
N VAL A 81 0.58 12.15 3.13
CA VAL A 81 1.12 11.83 4.46
C VAL A 81 1.12 10.32 4.64
N ILE A 82 2.28 9.77 4.99
CA ILE A 82 2.47 8.34 5.24
C ILE A 82 2.86 8.18 6.70
N VAL A 83 2.06 7.43 7.45
CA VAL A 83 2.29 7.07 8.86
C VAL A 83 2.53 5.59 8.93
N GLU A 84 3.66 5.18 9.49
CA GLU A 84 4.10 3.77 9.55
C GLU A 84 4.66 3.43 10.93
N PRO A 85 4.71 2.16 11.33
CA PRO A 85 5.35 1.76 12.58
C PRO A 85 6.84 2.08 12.54
N ASP A 86 7.34 2.73 13.60
CA ASP A 86 8.76 2.96 13.81
C ASP A 86 9.41 1.67 14.32
N SER A 87 10.30 1.09 13.53
CA SER A 87 11.18 0.03 14.02
C SER A 87 12.60 0.20 13.50
N THR A 88 13.57 -0.13 14.36
CA THR A 88 15.01 0.04 14.10
C THR A 88 15.52 -0.73 12.88
N LEU A 89 14.77 -1.75 12.44
CA LEU A 89 15.05 -2.54 11.23
C LEU A 89 14.54 -1.87 9.94
N ARG A 90 14.03 -0.62 10.01
CA ARG A 90 13.34 0.09 8.91
C ARG A 90 14.03 1.35 8.40
N GLU A 91 15.18 1.76 8.95
CA GLU A 91 15.85 3.00 8.51
C GLU A 91 16.21 3.00 7.02
N ASN A 92 16.65 1.86 6.48
CA ASN A 92 16.91 1.73 5.03
C ASN A 92 15.63 1.79 4.21
N ARG A 93 14.52 1.27 4.74
CA ARG A 93 13.22 1.27 4.06
C ARG A 93 12.70 2.68 3.84
N GLN A 94 12.73 3.52 4.86
CA GLN A 94 12.28 4.91 4.76
C GLN A 94 13.06 5.69 3.70
N LYS A 95 14.37 5.42 3.56
CA LYS A 95 15.21 5.99 2.49
C LYS A 95 14.78 5.49 1.11
N LEU A 96 14.55 4.19 0.95
CA LEU A 96 14.12 3.61 -0.33
C LEU A 96 12.72 4.08 -0.73
N TRP A 97 11.77 4.14 0.21
CA TRP A 97 10.42 4.63 -0.03
C TRP A 97 10.42 6.11 -0.42
N ARG A 98 11.27 6.92 0.23
CA ARG A 98 11.47 8.31 -0.18
C ARG A 98 11.97 8.39 -1.62
N GLN A 99 12.99 7.61 -1.99
CA GLN A 99 13.51 7.56 -3.35
C GLN A 99 12.43 7.13 -4.36
N ALA A 100 11.57 6.17 -4.00
CA ALA A 100 10.47 5.70 -4.83
C ALA A 100 9.45 6.82 -5.07
N LEU A 101 9.04 7.51 -4.01
CA LEU A 101 8.09 8.63 -4.06
C LEU A 101 8.65 9.80 -4.87
N GLU A 102 9.93 10.14 -4.67
CA GLU A 102 10.62 11.15 -5.48
C GLU A 102 10.65 10.77 -6.97
N SER A 103 10.82 9.47 -7.28
CA SER A 103 10.81 8.96 -8.66
C SER A 103 9.45 9.09 -9.35
N ILE A 104 8.35 9.14 -8.59
CA ILE A 104 6.99 9.33 -9.12
C ILE A 104 6.46 10.76 -8.90
N GLY A 105 7.35 11.72 -8.68
CA GLY A 105 7.01 13.15 -8.73
C GLY A 105 6.47 13.74 -7.43
N PHE A 106 6.76 13.10 -6.30
CA PHE A 106 6.63 13.71 -4.98
C PHE A 106 7.94 14.39 -4.54
N GLY A 107 7.86 15.35 -3.63
CA GLY A 107 9.02 15.87 -2.91
C GLY A 107 8.79 15.87 -1.41
N LEU A 108 9.81 15.47 -0.66
CA LEU A 108 9.72 15.42 0.80
C LEU A 108 9.53 16.83 1.38
N VAL A 109 8.51 16.99 2.22
CA VAL A 109 8.26 18.20 3.01
C VAL A 109 8.88 18.07 4.39
N SER A 110 8.59 16.95 5.06
CA SER A 110 9.08 16.69 6.41
C SER A 110 9.03 15.20 6.72
N ASN A 111 9.82 14.78 7.70
CA ASN A 111 9.64 13.50 8.38
C ASN A 111 9.80 13.70 9.89
N ILE A 112 8.99 12.97 10.66
CA ILE A 112 8.96 13.08 12.12
C ILE A 112 8.86 11.68 12.69
N LYS A 113 9.68 11.42 13.72
CA LYS A 113 9.59 10.23 14.54
C LYS A 113 8.84 10.57 15.81
N VAL A 114 7.76 9.84 16.08
CA VAL A 114 6.96 9.89 17.30
C VAL A 114 7.05 8.52 17.96
N THR A 115 6.66 8.38 19.22
CA THR A 115 6.69 7.10 19.92
C THR A 115 6.00 6.00 19.08
N ASN A 116 6.78 4.99 18.69
CA ASN A 116 6.36 3.84 17.87
C ASN A 116 5.88 4.16 16.44
N LEU A 117 5.97 5.41 15.99
CA LEU A 117 5.50 5.82 14.66
C LEU A 117 6.53 6.67 13.93
N TYR A 118 6.60 6.50 12.62
CA TYR A 118 7.36 7.33 11.72
C TYR A 118 6.43 7.92 10.68
N CYS A 119 6.42 9.24 10.58
CA CYS A 119 5.57 9.99 9.68
C CYS A 119 6.43 10.65 8.61
N MET A 120 6.01 10.56 7.35
CA MET A 120 6.60 11.28 6.23
C MET A 120 5.51 12.06 5.50
N ALA A 121 5.78 13.32 5.21
CA ALA A 121 4.91 14.16 4.41
C ALA A 121 5.60 14.52 3.10
N PHE A 122 4.86 14.38 2.01
CA PHE A 122 5.32 14.61 0.66
C PHE A 122 4.37 15.54 -0.08
N ARG A 123 4.92 16.44 -0.88
CA ARG A 123 4.16 17.32 -1.76
C ARG A 123 4.18 16.77 -3.17
N LYS A 124 3.04 16.75 -3.85
CA LYS A 124 2.97 16.44 -5.30
C LYS A 124 3.59 17.60 -6.08
N ILE A 125 4.63 17.31 -6.88
CA ILE A 125 5.37 18.31 -7.66
C ILE A 125 5.07 18.19 -9.15
N THR A 126 4.78 16.99 -9.65
CA THR A 126 4.45 16.76 -11.06
C THR A 126 2.95 16.67 -11.29
N GLN A 127 2.49 17.04 -12.48
CA GLN A 127 1.08 16.94 -12.84
C GLN A 127 0.65 15.51 -13.15
N GLN A 128 1.51 14.76 -13.84
CA GLN A 128 1.30 13.38 -14.25
C GLN A 128 2.57 12.57 -14.02
N VAL A 129 2.41 11.26 -13.83
CA VAL A 129 3.50 10.29 -13.80
C VAL A 129 3.46 9.50 -15.10
N LYS A 130 4.61 9.35 -15.76
CA LYS A 130 4.76 8.49 -16.93
C LYS A 130 5.91 7.54 -16.63
N LEU A 131 5.59 6.25 -16.47
CA LEU A 131 6.57 5.20 -16.24
C LEU A 131 6.46 4.20 -17.38
N ASN A 132 7.61 3.74 -17.89
CA ASN A 132 7.64 2.52 -18.69
C ASN A 132 7.66 1.27 -17.77
N GLU A 133 7.57 0.08 -18.35
CA GLU A 133 7.52 -1.20 -17.59
C GLU A 133 8.78 -1.40 -16.73
N ASP A 134 9.97 -1.12 -17.26
CA ASP A 134 11.24 -1.27 -16.53
C ASP A 134 11.33 -0.28 -15.35
N GLU A 135 10.87 0.95 -15.54
CA GLU A 135 10.79 1.95 -14.48
C GLU A 135 9.78 1.54 -13.40
N HIS A 136 8.62 1.04 -13.82
CA HIS A 136 7.58 0.56 -12.91
C HIS A 136 8.11 -0.58 -12.03
N GLU A 137 8.81 -1.56 -12.63
CA GLU A 137 9.44 -2.65 -11.90
C GLU A 137 10.55 -2.15 -10.97
N ARG A 138 11.48 -1.33 -11.48
CA ARG A 138 12.58 -0.81 -10.66
C ARG A 138 12.09 -0.01 -9.46
N ILE A 139 11.05 0.80 -9.63
CA ILE A 139 10.48 1.63 -8.57
C ILE A 139 9.66 0.78 -7.60
N SER A 140 8.91 -0.23 -8.07
CA SER A 140 8.15 -1.10 -7.16
C SER A 140 9.07 -1.81 -6.17
N GLN A 141 10.24 -2.27 -6.62
CA GLN A 141 11.24 -2.92 -5.77
C GLN A 141 11.77 -2.02 -4.64
N LEU A 142 11.72 -0.69 -4.79
CA LEU A 142 12.08 0.24 -3.71
C LEU A 142 11.05 0.22 -2.57
N PHE A 143 9.82 -0.23 -2.84
CA PHE A 143 8.78 -0.45 -1.82
C PHE A 143 8.89 -1.81 -1.12
N ASN A 144 9.94 -2.59 -1.35
CA ASN A 144 10.08 -3.89 -0.70
C ASN A 144 10.09 -3.81 0.83
N ILE A 145 9.41 -4.78 1.44
CA ILE A 145 9.42 -5.05 2.87
C ILE A 145 9.84 -6.49 3.12
N ARG A 146 10.09 -6.83 4.39
CA ARG A 146 10.54 -8.19 4.77
C ARG A 146 9.58 -9.30 4.30
N GLN A 147 8.28 -9.03 4.27
CA GLN A 147 7.27 -10.00 3.85
C GLN A 147 7.43 -10.39 2.37
N ASP A 148 7.88 -9.46 1.51
CA ASP A 148 8.07 -9.73 0.07
C ASP A 148 9.14 -10.80 -0.14
N THR A 149 10.27 -10.66 0.55
CA THR A 149 11.37 -11.62 0.48
C THR A 149 11.03 -13.00 1.05
N MET A 150 10.03 -13.09 1.94
CA MET A 150 9.55 -14.37 2.46
C MET A 150 8.63 -15.07 1.45
N ASN A 151 7.75 -14.30 0.79
CA ASN A 151 6.86 -14.82 -0.24
C ASN A 151 7.62 -15.36 -1.45
N ASP A 152 8.70 -14.71 -1.88
CA ASP A 152 9.55 -15.22 -2.98
C ASP A 152 10.15 -16.59 -2.64
N ASN A 153 10.58 -16.76 -1.38
CA ASN A 153 11.14 -18.03 -0.89
C ASN A 153 10.08 -19.12 -0.72
N GLU A 154 8.84 -18.78 -0.37
CA GLU A 154 7.72 -19.74 -0.30
C GLU A 154 7.22 -20.12 -1.69
N SER A 155 7.12 -19.17 -2.63
CA SER A 155 6.81 -19.44 -4.04
C SER A 155 7.85 -20.37 -4.66
N SER A 156 9.15 -20.10 -4.42
CA SER A 156 10.25 -20.96 -4.86
C SER A 156 10.21 -22.37 -4.23
N LYS A 157 9.75 -22.50 -2.98
CA LYS A 157 9.56 -23.80 -2.32
C LYS A 157 8.34 -24.56 -2.85
N SER A 158 7.28 -23.85 -3.25
CA SER A 158 6.09 -24.45 -3.81
C SER A 158 6.33 -25.04 -5.21
N GLU A 159 7.15 -24.38 -6.04
CA GLU A 159 7.60 -24.91 -7.34
C GLU A 159 8.49 -26.15 -7.19
N GLN A 160 9.33 -26.21 -6.15
CA GLN A 160 10.15 -27.39 -5.86
C GLN A 160 9.34 -28.59 -5.33
N LYS A 161 8.17 -28.35 -4.72
CA LYS A 161 7.31 -29.42 -4.17
C LYS A 161 6.42 -30.09 -5.24
N LEU A 162 6.21 -29.45 -6.40
CA LEU A 162 5.42 -29.97 -7.50
C LEU A 162 6.13 -31.05 -8.35
N ILE A 163 7.41 -31.35 -8.08
CA ILE A 163 8.22 -32.33 -8.85
C ILE A 163 8.32 -33.71 -8.16
N SER A 164 7.66 -33.93 -7.02
CA SER A 164 7.57 -35.28 -6.43
C SER A 164 6.15 -35.56 -5.95
N VAL A 165 5.27 -35.93 -6.88
CA VAL A 165 4.04 -36.64 -6.54
C VAL A 165 4.37 -38.12 -6.58
N ASP A 166 4.46 -38.73 -5.40
CA ASP A 166 4.55 -40.17 -5.20
C ASP A 166 3.16 -40.76 -5.52
N GLU A 167 3.04 -41.62 -6.53
CA GLU A 167 1.77 -42.17 -7.02
C GLU A 167 1.09 -43.13 -6.02
N ASP A 168 1.73 -43.45 -4.89
CA ASP A 168 1.25 -44.45 -3.94
C ASP A 168 0.41 -43.92 -2.77
N LEU A 169 0.12 -42.61 -2.69
CA LEU A 169 -0.55 -42.03 -1.51
C LEU A 169 -2.09 -42.23 -1.46
N PHE A 170 -2.71 -42.83 -2.49
CA PHE A 170 -4.16 -43.10 -2.53
C PHE A 170 -4.55 -44.57 -2.29
N GLY A 171 -3.61 -45.42 -1.83
CA GLY A 171 -3.84 -46.85 -1.64
C GLY A 171 -4.65 -47.28 -0.41
N GLU A 172 -4.84 -46.43 0.60
CA GLU A 172 -5.43 -46.87 1.88
C GLU A 172 -6.41 -45.85 2.46
N LEU A 173 -7.64 -45.81 1.93
CA LEU A 173 -8.79 -45.29 2.68
C LEU A 173 -9.74 -46.45 2.99
N PRO A 174 -9.99 -46.77 4.28
CA PRO A 174 -10.91 -47.82 4.66
C PRO A 174 -12.33 -47.26 4.65
N PHE A 175 -13.04 -47.41 3.54
CA PHE A 175 -14.50 -47.42 3.60
C PHE A 175 -14.94 -48.87 3.81
N SER A 176 -15.05 -49.23 5.09
CA SER A 176 -15.84 -50.37 5.52
C SER A 176 -17.30 -50.17 5.12
N SER A 177 -17.92 -51.26 4.70
CA SER A 177 -19.31 -51.46 4.31
C SER A 177 -20.34 -50.78 5.23
N ASP A 178 -21.39 -50.24 4.61
CA ASP A 178 -22.78 -50.73 4.69
C ASP A 178 -23.57 -50.28 3.46
#